data_AF-A0A965KGG7-F1
#
_entry.id   AF-A0A965KGG7-F1
#
_cell.length_a   1.000
_cell.length_b   1.000
_cell.length_c   1.000
_cell.angle_alpha   90.00
_cell.angle_beta   90.00
_cell.angle_gamma   90.00
#
_symmetry.space_group_name_H-M   'P 1'
#
loop_
_entity.id
_entity.type
_entity.pdbx_description
1 polymer ?
#
loop_
_entity_poly.entity_id
_entity_poly.type
_entity_poly.pdbx_seq_one_letter_code
_entity_poly.pdbx_strand_id
1 'polypeptide(L)'
;MRRYLSILFVIVVAFLGFFGFQGKTSKEPPVYVFDDMDYQSKYKPQGENKFFADGRDARLPVAGSVARGNGLEPNKVFADDYRYTAALNPSFVTGKDAQGQFLVNLPEKSLDLLPTGELKPFNLDAKTFETGRTKYQIYCAVCHGVAADGNGIMKVRSAVEGDVAIS
;
A
#
# COMPACT_ATOMS: atom_id res chain seq x y z
N MET A 1 -8.19 -31.18 61.49
CA MET A 1 -7.17 -30.37 60.79
C MET A 1 -6.67 -31.00 59.49
N ARG A 2 -6.18 -32.25 59.45
CA ARG A 2 -5.63 -32.88 58.23
C ARG A 2 -6.57 -32.87 57.00
N ARG A 3 -7.86 -33.17 57.18
CA ARG A 3 -8.86 -33.18 56.08
C ARG A 3 -9.09 -31.78 55.47
N TYR A 4 -9.12 -30.73 56.28
CA TYR A 4 -9.29 -29.35 55.80
C TYR A 4 -8.07 -28.85 55.02
N LEU A 5 -6.86 -29.22 55.45
CA LEU A 5 -5.63 -28.90 54.72
C LEU A 5 -5.55 -29.61 53.36
N SER A 6 -6.00 -30.86 53.28
CA SER A 6 -6.08 -31.59 52.02
C SER A 6 -7.06 -30.95 51.03
N ILE A 7 -8.23 -30.50 51.52
CA ILE A 7 -9.22 -29.81 50.68
C ILE A 7 -8.66 -28.48 50.18
N LEU A 8 -8.04 -27.68 51.05
CA LEU A 8 -7.41 -26.42 50.68
C LEU A 8 -6.33 -26.61 49.60
N PHE A 9 -5.48 -27.62 49.76
CA PHE A 9 -4.43 -27.94 48.79
C PHE A 9 -5.00 -28.26 47.40
N VAL A 10 -6.05 -29.07 47.33
CA VAL A 10 -6.73 -29.38 46.06
C VAL A 10 -7.33 -28.13 45.42
N ILE A 11 -7.91 -27.23 46.23
CA ILE A 11 -8.46 -25.96 45.73
C ILE A 11 -7.36 -25.07 45.14
N VAL A 12 -6.22 -24.94 45.82
CA VAL A 12 -5.09 -24.12 45.34
C VAL A 12 -4.51 -24.68 44.04
N VAL A 13 -4.33 -26.00 43.95
CA VAL A 13 -3.84 -26.67 42.72
C VAL A 13 -4.84 -26.51 41.57
N ALA A 14 -6.14 -26.67 41.83
CA ALA A 14 -7.18 -26.45 40.83
C ALA A 14 -7.21 -24.99 40.34
N PHE A 15 -7.06 -24.01 41.26
CA PHE A 15 -7.05 -22.60 40.92
C PHE A 15 -5.82 -22.21 40.07
N LEU A 16 -4.63 -22.66 40.45
CA LEU A 16 -3.40 -22.44 39.66
C LEU A 16 -3.44 -23.14 38.30
N GLY A 17 -4.06 -24.32 38.21
CA GLY A 17 -4.25 -25.05 36.96
C GLY A 17 -5.22 -24.36 36.00
N PHE A 18 -6.33 -23.81 36.52
CA PHE A 18 -7.37 -23.18 35.71
C PHE A 18 -6.99 -21.78 35.24
N PHE A 19 -6.49 -20.92 36.15
CA PHE A 19 -6.13 -19.53 35.81
C PHE A 19 -4.73 -19.42 35.19
N GLY A 20 -3.89 -20.44 35.34
CA GLY A 20 -2.54 -20.46 34.83
C GLY A 20 -1.67 -19.32 35.40
N PHE A 21 -0.53 -19.10 34.74
CA PHE A 21 0.38 -18.00 35.08
C PHE A 21 0.09 -16.79 34.18
N GLN A 22 -0.07 -15.62 34.79
CA GLN A 22 -0.27 -14.34 34.11
C GLN A 22 0.97 -13.98 33.27
N GLY A 23 0.78 -13.38 32.09
CA GLY A 23 1.88 -12.84 31.26
C GLY A 23 2.37 -13.70 30.08
N LYS A 24 1.62 -14.75 29.71
CA LYS A 24 1.93 -15.53 28.49
C LYS A 24 1.57 -14.74 27.23
N THR A 25 2.40 -14.84 26.19
CA THR A 25 2.08 -14.29 24.86
C THR A 25 1.18 -15.26 24.09
N SER A 26 0.20 -14.72 23.38
CA SER A 26 -0.69 -15.48 22.50
C SER A 26 -0.28 -15.31 21.03
N LYS A 27 -0.47 -16.37 20.22
CA LYS A 27 -0.43 -16.28 18.75
C LYS A 27 -1.81 -16.02 18.15
N GLU A 28 -2.87 -16.32 18.90
CA GLU A 28 -4.24 -16.05 18.51
C GLU A 28 -4.57 -14.57 18.74
N PRO A 29 -5.52 -14.02 17.96
CA PRO A 29 -6.04 -12.68 18.19
C PRO A 29 -6.44 -12.47 19.66
N PRO A 30 -6.20 -11.28 20.22
CA PRO A 30 -6.59 -10.98 21.58
C PRO A 30 -8.11 -11.12 21.76
N VAL A 31 -8.53 -11.47 22.98
CA VAL A 31 -9.95 -11.58 23.29
C VAL A 31 -10.54 -10.16 23.38
N TYR A 32 -11.51 -9.88 22.52
CA TYR A 32 -12.30 -8.65 22.53
C TYR A 32 -13.54 -8.87 23.41
N VAL A 33 -13.60 -8.19 24.56
CA VAL A 33 -14.71 -8.32 25.53
C VAL A 33 -15.91 -7.45 25.13
N PHE A 34 -15.64 -6.28 24.57
CA PHE A 34 -16.65 -5.36 24.06
C PHE A 34 -16.28 -4.98 22.64
N ASP A 35 -17.23 -5.11 21.70
CA ASP A 35 -17.05 -4.71 20.31
C ASP A 35 -17.51 -3.25 20.17
N ASP A 36 -16.62 -2.32 20.50
CA ASP A 36 -16.86 -0.86 20.50
C ASP A 36 -16.70 -0.28 19.08
N MET A 37 -17.45 -0.82 18.13
CA MET A 37 -17.36 -0.48 16.70
C MET A 37 -15.97 -0.73 16.08
N ASP A 38 -15.22 -1.71 16.59
CA ASP A 38 -13.97 -2.17 15.96
C ASP A 38 -14.27 -2.81 14.59
N TYR A 39 -15.38 -3.56 14.53
CA TYR A 39 -15.90 -4.18 13.32
C TYR A 39 -17.24 -3.56 12.91
N GLN A 40 -17.16 -2.49 12.13
CA GLN A 40 -18.35 -1.83 11.58
C GLN A 40 -18.86 -2.53 10.33
N SER A 41 -20.18 -2.53 10.13
CA SER A 41 -20.87 -2.98 8.92
C SER A 41 -20.70 -1.99 7.75
N LYS A 42 -19.45 -1.70 7.39
CA LYS A 42 -19.07 -0.88 6.23
C LYS A 42 -17.94 -1.57 5.47
N TYR A 43 -17.93 -1.36 4.16
CA TYR A 43 -16.88 -1.88 3.30
C TYR A 43 -15.56 -1.13 3.53
N LYS A 44 -14.45 -1.86 3.53
CA LYS A 44 -13.10 -1.30 3.71
C LYS A 44 -12.36 -1.33 2.36
N PRO A 45 -11.39 -0.42 2.09
CA PRO A 45 -10.68 -0.38 0.82
C PRO A 45 -9.99 -1.70 0.42
N GLN A 46 -9.61 -2.53 1.39
CA GLN A 46 -9.04 -3.88 1.19
C GLN A 46 -9.78 -4.89 2.10
N GLY A 47 -11.11 -4.80 2.15
CA GLY A 47 -11.97 -5.69 2.95
C GLY A 47 -12.44 -6.94 2.21
N GLU A 48 -12.87 -7.94 2.99
CA GLU A 48 -13.51 -9.16 2.49
C GLU A 48 -15.00 -8.89 2.23
N ASN A 49 -15.53 -9.44 1.13
CA ASN A 49 -16.94 -9.36 0.78
C ASN A 49 -17.51 -10.69 0.33
N LYS A 50 -18.53 -11.21 1.04
CA LYS A 50 -19.19 -12.48 0.70
C LYS A 50 -20.23 -12.36 -0.42
N PHE A 51 -20.60 -11.14 -0.82
CA PHE A 51 -21.57 -10.90 -1.88
C PHE A 51 -20.98 -11.18 -3.28
N PHE A 52 -19.70 -10.85 -3.50
CA PHE A 52 -19.02 -11.06 -4.77
C PHE A 52 -18.25 -12.38 -4.79
N ALA A 53 -18.22 -13.05 -5.94
CA ALA A 53 -17.57 -14.35 -6.10
C ALA A 53 -16.05 -14.33 -5.83
N ASP A 54 -15.39 -13.18 -5.97
CA ASP A 54 -13.96 -13.00 -5.74
C ASP A 54 -13.61 -12.56 -4.30
N GLY A 55 -14.61 -12.42 -3.42
CA GLY A 55 -14.36 -12.14 -2.01
C GLY A 55 -13.89 -10.72 -1.68
N ARG A 56 -13.89 -9.78 -2.64
CA ARG A 56 -13.28 -8.45 -2.49
C ARG A 56 -14.31 -7.34 -2.39
N ASP A 57 -14.12 -6.45 -1.41
CA ASP A 57 -14.80 -5.15 -1.37
C ASP A 57 -14.34 -4.22 -2.49
N ALA A 58 -13.03 -4.23 -2.77
CA ALA A 58 -12.45 -3.41 -3.81
C ALA A 58 -12.89 -3.88 -5.21
N ARG A 59 -13.71 -3.06 -5.88
CA ARG A 59 -14.17 -3.32 -7.24
C ARG A 59 -13.30 -2.58 -8.25
N LEU A 60 -12.99 -3.26 -9.35
CA LEU A 60 -12.38 -2.61 -10.50
C LEU A 60 -13.38 -1.63 -11.13
N PRO A 61 -12.90 -0.46 -11.62
CA PRO A 61 -13.74 0.44 -12.40
C PRO A 61 -14.15 -0.24 -13.72
N VAL A 62 -15.29 0.20 -14.26
CA VAL A 62 -15.76 -0.29 -15.56
C VAL A 62 -14.79 0.13 -16.67
N ALA A 63 -14.49 -0.76 -17.59
CA ALA A 63 -13.59 -0.47 -18.70
C ALA A 63 -14.06 0.77 -19.48
N GLY A 64 -13.12 1.69 -19.76
CA GLY A 64 -13.41 2.96 -20.45
C GLY A 64 -13.97 4.07 -19.56
N SER A 65 -14.23 3.84 -18.27
CA SER A 65 -14.62 4.91 -17.35
C SER A 65 -13.47 5.92 -17.16
N VAL A 66 -13.78 7.21 -17.21
CA VAL A 66 -12.81 8.31 -16.97
C VAL A 66 -13.09 8.91 -15.59
N ALA A 67 -12.09 8.85 -14.71
CA ALA A 67 -12.21 9.44 -13.38
C ALA A 67 -12.18 10.98 -13.43
N ARG A 68 -13.14 11.63 -12.77
CA ARG A 68 -13.08 13.07 -12.52
C ARG A 68 -12.23 13.34 -11.29
N GLY A 69 -10.92 13.44 -11.48
CA GLY A 69 -9.98 13.82 -10.43
C GLY A 69 -9.79 12.75 -9.35
N ASN A 70 -9.49 13.18 -8.12
CA ASN A 70 -9.28 12.29 -6.97
C ASN A 70 -10.20 12.70 -5.80
N GLY A 71 -10.48 11.74 -4.91
CA GLY A 71 -11.33 11.98 -3.74
C GLY A 71 -10.66 12.77 -2.60
N LEU A 72 -9.40 13.17 -2.74
CA LEU A 72 -8.65 13.93 -1.72
C LEU A 72 -8.89 15.44 -1.85
N GLU A 73 -9.20 15.93 -3.06
CA GLU A 73 -9.42 17.35 -3.34
C GLU A 73 -10.84 17.62 -3.89
N PRO A 74 -11.93 17.32 -3.14
CA PRO A 74 -13.29 17.42 -3.66
C PRO A 74 -13.64 18.82 -4.15
N ASN A 75 -13.24 19.87 -3.41
CA ASN A 75 -13.51 21.26 -3.78
C ASN A 75 -12.94 21.63 -5.16
N LYS A 76 -11.76 21.09 -5.50
CA LYS A 76 -11.11 21.33 -6.80
C LYS A 76 -11.79 20.54 -7.91
N VAL A 77 -12.15 19.28 -7.63
CA VAL A 77 -12.81 18.40 -8.59
C VAL A 77 -14.19 18.90 -9.02
N PHE A 78 -14.93 19.50 -8.07
CA PHE A 78 -16.28 20.03 -8.28
C PHE A 78 -16.32 21.53 -8.58
N ALA A 79 -15.18 22.20 -8.71
CA ALA A 79 -15.14 23.58 -9.16
C ALA A 79 -15.60 23.69 -10.62
N ASP A 80 -16.25 24.81 -10.95
CA ASP A 80 -16.76 25.10 -12.30
C ASP A 80 -15.65 25.18 -13.35
N ASP A 81 -14.43 25.57 -12.93
CA ASP A 81 -13.24 25.69 -13.75
C ASP A 81 -12.36 24.42 -13.78
N TYR A 82 -12.84 23.31 -13.24
CA TYR A 82 -12.08 22.06 -13.17
C TYR A 82 -11.62 21.59 -14.55
N ARG A 83 -10.31 21.35 -14.69
CA ARG A 83 -9.69 20.77 -15.88
C ARG A 83 -8.96 19.48 -15.54
N TYR A 84 -9.19 18.44 -16.34
CA TYR A 84 -8.49 17.17 -16.19
C TYR A 84 -7.08 17.26 -16.81
N THR A 85 -6.08 17.52 -15.97
CA THR A 85 -4.71 17.84 -16.40
C THR A 85 -4.01 16.71 -17.14
N ALA A 86 -4.33 15.45 -16.79
CA ALA A 86 -3.81 14.28 -17.47
C ALA A 86 -4.22 14.22 -18.96
N ALA A 87 -5.41 14.71 -19.30
CA ALA A 87 -5.85 14.82 -20.70
C ALA A 87 -5.21 16.00 -21.44
N LEU A 88 -4.82 17.07 -20.72
CA LEU A 88 -4.12 18.22 -21.30
C LEU A 88 -2.65 17.91 -21.62
N ASN A 89 -2.05 16.94 -20.91
CA ASN A 89 -0.66 16.54 -21.07
C ASN A 89 -0.51 15.02 -21.17
N PRO A 90 -0.98 14.39 -22.26
CA PRO A 90 -0.85 12.95 -22.45
C PRO A 90 0.62 12.51 -22.49
N SER A 91 1.51 13.41 -22.90
CA SER A 91 2.95 13.20 -22.96
C SER A 91 3.58 12.98 -21.59
N PHE A 92 3.11 13.69 -20.54
CA PHE A 92 3.56 13.43 -19.18
C PHE A 92 3.06 12.09 -18.62
N VAL A 93 1.83 11.68 -18.97
CA VAL A 93 1.19 10.47 -18.43
C VAL A 93 1.71 9.21 -19.13
N THR A 94 1.84 9.27 -20.45
CA THR A 94 2.15 8.10 -21.29
C THR A 94 3.61 8.03 -21.72
N GLY A 95 4.35 9.13 -21.59
CA GLY A 95 5.71 9.26 -22.13
C GLY A 95 5.75 9.32 -23.66
N LYS A 96 4.62 9.60 -24.32
CA LYS A 96 4.49 9.61 -25.79
C LYS A 96 4.06 10.96 -26.34
N ASP A 97 4.51 11.30 -27.53
CA ASP A 97 4.01 12.46 -28.28
C ASP A 97 2.60 12.23 -28.84
N ALA A 98 2.06 13.24 -29.52
CA ALA A 98 0.73 13.18 -30.13
C ALA A 98 0.64 12.13 -31.26
N GLN A 99 1.78 11.74 -31.83
CA GLN A 99 1.93 10.73 -32.88
C GLN A 99 2.16 9.32 -32.31
N GLY A 100 2.19 9.18 -30.97
CA GLY A 100 2.37 7.93 -30.26
C GLY A 100 3.83 7.46 -30.17
N GLN A 101 4.79 8.27 -30.59
CA GLN A 101 6.23 7.98 -30.45
C GLN A 101 6.68 8.30 -29.03
N PHE A 102 7.67 7.55 -28.52
CA PHE A 102 8.24 7.84 -27.21
C PHE A 102 9.02 9.15 -27.24
N LEU A 103 8.85 9.95 -26.19
CA LEU A 103 9.63 11.17 -26.03
C LEU A 103 11.11 10.81 -25.82
N VAL A 104 11.99 11.57 -26.48
CA VAL A 104 13.44 11.45 -26.29
C VAL A 104 13.88 12.04 -24.94
N ASN A 105 13.20 13.12 -24.52
CA ASN A 105 13.50 13.85 -23.30
C ASN A 105 12.35 13.75 -22.30
N LEU A 106 12.61 14.15 -21.05
CA LEU A 106 11.58 14.29 -20.04
C LEU A 106 10.54 15.35 -20.47
N PRO A 107 9.27 15.21 -20.06
CA PRO A 107 8.24 16.19 -20.39
C PRO A 107 8.56 17.58 -19.81
N GLU A 108 8.38 18.63 -20.60
CA GLU A 108 8.66 20.02 -20.19
C GLU A 108 7.59 20.60 -19.25
N LYS A 109 6.36 20.10 -19.32
CA LYS A 109 5.21 20.57 -18.52
C LYS A 109 4.77 19.49 -17.55
N SER A 110 4.37 19.87 -16.34
CA SER A 110 3.85 18.98 -15.31
C SER A 110 2.34 18.75 -15.47
N LEU A 111 1.72 18.09 -14.48
CA LEU A 111 0.27 17.90 -14.37
C LEU A 111 -0.42 18.94 -13.48
N ASP A 112 0.31 19.97 -13.04
CA ASP A 112 -0.24 21.06 -12.22
C ASP A 112 -0.64 22.23 -13.11
N LEU A 113 -1.72 22.94 -12.74
CA LEU A 113 -2.18 24.13 -13.44
C LEU A 113 -1.71 25.40 -12.73
N LEU A 114 -1.35 26.40 -13.52
CA LEU A 114 -1.23 27.78 -13.09
C LEU A 114 -2.64 28.40 -12.96
N PRO A 115 -2.80 29.50 -12.19
CA PRO A 115 -4.07 30.23 -12.13
C PRO A 115 -4.58 30.73 -13.49
N THR A 116 -3.70 30.86 -14.47
CA THR A 116 -4.02 31.20 -15.87
C THR A 116 -4.70 30.05 -16.64
N GLY A 117 -4.74 28.84 -16.07
CA GLY A 117 -5.28 27.64 -16.71
C GLY A 117 -4.30 26.90 -17.62
N GLU A 118 -3.05 27.34 -17.69
CA GLU A 118 -1.95 26.67 -18.39
C GLU A 118 -1.24 25.66 -17.48
N LEU A 119 -0.61 24.64 -18.07
CA LEU A 119 0.19 23.68 -17.33
C LEU A 119 1.50 24.30 -16.86
N LYS A 120 1.84 24.06 -15.61
CA LYS A 120 3.09 24.51 -14.99
C LYS A 120 4.29 23.78 -15.62
N PRO A 121 5.46 24.43 -15.74
CA PRO A 121 6.69 23.76 -16.14
C PRO A 121 7.08 22.64 -15.16
N PHE A 122 7.57 21.52 -15.68
CA PHE A 122 8.17 20.47 -14.88
C PHE A 122 9.67 20.79 -14.66
N ASN A 123 9.99 21.23 -13.45
CA ASN A 123 11.35 21.65 -13.11
C ASN A 123 12.18 20.48 -12.58
N LEU A 124 13.35 20.26 -13.19
CA LEU A 124 14.35 19.31 -12.71
C LEU A 124 15.23 19.96 -11.64
N ASP A 125 14.65 20.17 -10.45
CA ASP A 125 15.33 20.73 -9.29
C ASP A 125 15.83 19.64 -8.31
N ALA A 126 16.59 20.05 -7.31
CA ALA A 126 17.14 19.14 -6.30
C ALA A 126 16.05 18.31 -5.60
N LYS A 127 14.86 18.88 -5.38
CA LYS A 127 13.72 18.18 -4.76
C LYS A 127 13.18 17.07 -5.67
N THR A 128 13.09 17.34 -6.96
CA THR A 128 12.64 16.37 -7.96
C THR A 128 13.64 15.23 -8.09
N PHE A 129 14.93 15.52 -8.11
CA PHE A 129 15.98 14.49 -8.10
C PHE A 129 15.96 13.65 -6.82
N GLU A 130 15.76 14.27 -5.65
CA GLU A 130 15.68 13.53 -4.38
C GLU A 130 14.46 12.62 -4.31
N THR A 131 13.33 13.09 -4.84
CA THR A 131 12.13 12.27 -5.00
C THR A 131 12.39 11.10 -5.96
N GLY A 132 13.04 11.38 -7.11
CA GLY A 132 13.43 10.37 -8.09
C GLY A 132 14.35 9.31 -7.49
N ARG A 133 15.38 9.73 -6.73
CA ARG A 133 16.29 8.84 -6.00
C ARG A 133 15.54 7.95 -5.03
N THR A 134 14.63 8.52 -4.24
CA THR A 134 13.81 7.77 -3.27
C THR A 134 12.93 6.73 -3.97
N LYS A 135 12.22 7.12 -5.04
CA LYS A 135 11.36 6.22 -5.81
C LYS A 135 12.18 5.10 -6.48
N TYR A 136 13.33 5.44 -7.06
CA TYR A 136 14.24 4.46 -7.65
C TYR A 136 14.72 3.44 -6.63
N GLN A 137 15.13 3.89 -5.44
CA GLN A 137 15.58 3.01 -4.37
C GLN A 137 14.48 2.07 -3.86
N ILE A 138 13.23 2.54 -3.76
CA ILE A 138 12.10 1.71 -3.29
C ILE A 138 11.67 0.68 -4.35
N TYR A 139 11.54 1.09 -5.61
CA TYR A 139 10.87 0.28 -6.63
C TYR A 139 11.81 -0.38 -7.66
N CYS A 140 12.95 0.25 -7.97
CA CYS A 140 13.81 -0.17 -9.09
C CYS A 140 15.10 -0.86 -8.62
N ALA A 141 15.73 -0.37 -7.55
CA ALA A 141 17.04 -0.83 -7.09
C ALA A 141 17.06 -2.29 -6.62
N VAL A 142 15.91 -2.86 -6.26
CA VAL A 142 15.76 -4.27 -5.88
C VAL A 142 16.24 -5.20 -7.01
N CYS A 143 15.98 -4.83 -8.27
CA CYS A 143 16.42 -5.57 -9.45
C CYS A 143 17.65 -4.92 -10.13
N HIS A 144 17.66 -3.59 -10.25
CA HIS A 144 18.69 -2.88 -11.01
C HIS A 144 19.92 -2.44 -10.18
N GLY A 145 19.92 -2.66 -8.87
CA GLY A 145 20.99 -2.21 -7.98
C GLY A 145 20.91 -0.71 -7.68
N VAL A 146 21.54 -0.28 -6.58
CA VAL A 146 21.55 1.14 -6.18
C VAL A 146 22.28 2.02 -7.20
N ALA A 147 23.30 1.47 -7.87
CA ALA A 147 24.07 2.15 -8.90
C ALA A 147 23.50 1.98 -10.33
N ALA A 148 22.34 1.32 -10.48
CA ALA A 148 21.73 1.00 -11.78
C ALA A 148 22.61 0.12 -12.70
N ASP A 149 23.49 -0.69 -12.11
CA ASP A 149 24.44 -1.57 -12.78
C ASP A 149 23.89 -2.99 -13.01
N GLY A 150 22.62 -3.23 -12.67
CA GLY A 150 21.98 -4.55 -12.76
C GLY A 150 22.37 -5.50 -11.63
N ASN A 151 23.11 -5.04 -10.61
CA ASN A 151 23.51 -5.85 -9.46
C ASN A 151 22.54 -5.67 -8.27
N GLY A 152 21.23 -5.81 -8.52
CA GLY A 152 20.22 -5.81 -7.47
C GLY A 152 20.22 -7.09 -6.62
N ILE A 153 19.60 -7.05 -5.44
CA ILE A 153 19.53 -8.19 -4.51
C ILE A 153 18.88 -9.44 -5.14
N MET A 154 17.96 -9.24 -6.09
CA MET A 154 17.30 -10.34 -6.80
C MET A 154 18.27 -11.16 -7.67
N LYS A 155 19.36 -10.56 -8.17
CA LYS A 155 20.42 -11.27 -8.91
C LYS A 155 21.27 -12.17 -8.01
N VAL A 156 21.53 -11.74 -6.77
CA VAL A 156 22.36 -12.50 -5.82
C VAL A 156 21.59 -13.71 -5.28
N ARG A 157 20.28 -13.57 -5.08
CA ARG A 157 19.44 -14.67 -4.56
C ARG A 157 19.46 -15.91 -5.48
N SER A 158 19.45 -15.73 -6.80
CA SER A 158 19.56 -16.88 -7.73
C SER A 158 20.92 -17.57 -7.67
N ALA A 159 21.98 -16.87 -7.26
CA ALA A 159 23.31 -17.45 -7.10
C ALA A 159 23.50 -18.20 -5.77
N VAL A 160 22.71 -17.88 -4.74
CA VAL A 160 22.82 -18.50 -3.40
C VAL A 160 21.84 -19.66 -3.20
N GLU A 161 20.63 -19.60 -3.77
CA GLU A 161 19.63 -20.68 -3.67
C GLU A 161 19.64 -21.64 -4.88
N GLY A 162 20.34 -21.29 -5.97
CA GLY A 162 20.39 -22.08 -7.20
C GLY A 162 21.15 -23.41 -7.12
N ASP A 163 22.06 -23.56 -6.15
CA ASP A 163 22.94 -24.75 -6.07
C ASP A 163 22.58 -25.72 -4.93
N VAL A 164 21.57 -25.43 -4.10
CA VAL A 164 21.21 -26.29 -2.94
C VAL A 164 19.74 -26.74 -2.94
N ALA A 165 18.85 -26.12 -3.73
CA ALA A 165 17.41 -26.41 -3.69
C ALA A 165 16.88 -27.25 -4.86
N ILE A 166 17.75 -27.78 -5.75
CA ILE A 166 17.34 -28.62 -6.89
C ILE A 166 18.14 -29.94 -6.96
N SER A 167 18.44 -30.54 -5.81
CA SER A 167 18.90 -31.93 -5.68
C SER A 167 18.04 -32.72 -4.72
#